data_AF-A0A371F8L0-F1
#
_entry.id   AF-A0A371F8L0-F1
#
_cell.length_a   1.000
_cell.length_b   1.000
_cell.length_c   1.000
_cell.angle_alpha   90.00
_cell.angle_beta   90.00
_cell.angle_gamma   90.00
#
_symmetry.space_group_name_H-M   'P 1'
#
loop_
_entity.id
_entity.type
_entity.pdbx_description
1 polymer ?
#
loop_
_entity_poly.entity_id
_entity_poly.type
_entity_poly.pdbx_seq_one_letter_code
_entity_poly.pdbx_strand_id
1 'polypeptide(L)'
;METKERHRMAEVQHTKALKAAEEREEELCCQLAVVKAIVEKSGGEATLSAASTQAFWAQPFNEEIDDIAIPPNFREVVIKPFDGTQDPHTHLQAFHTQIDLATSFTSQLTTNKTKRLEVADLFDI
;
A
#
# COMPACT_ATOMS: atom_id res chain seq x y z
N MET A 1 -35.38 -38.27 13.89
CA MET A 1 -34.97 -38.74 12.55
C MET A 1 -34.61 -37.57 11.64
N GLU A 2 -35.41 -36.51 11.61
CA GLU A 2 -35.28 -35.32 10.74
C GLU A 2 -33.96 -34.53 10.86
N THR A 3 -33.40 -34.36 12.06
CA THR A 3 -32.16 -33.60 12.28
C THR A 3 -30.93 -34.24 11.67
N LYS A 4 -30.84 -35.58 11.77
CA LYS A 4 -29.74 -36.36 11.16
C LYS A 4 -29.79 -36.29 9.64
N GLU A 5 -30.99 -36.25 9.06
CA GLU A 5 -31.16 -36.15 7.61
C GLU A 5 -30.80 -34.77 7.08
N ARG A 6 -31.17 -33.70 7.80
CA ARG A 6 -30.72 -32.33 7.48
C ARG A 6 -29.20 -32.20 7.52
N HIS A 7 -28.56 -32.80 8.52
CA HIS A 7 -27.11 -32.80 8.63
C HIS A 7 -26.45 -33.51 7.44
N ARG A 8 -26.94 -34.70 7.06
CA ARG A 8 -26.42 -35.42 5.88
C ARG A 8 -26.58 -34.62 4.60
N MET A 9 -27.71 -33.94 4.42
CA MET A 9 -27.95 -33.09 3.25
C MET A 9 -27.03 -31.86 3.23
N ALA A 10 -26.74 -31.27 4.38
CA ALA A 10 -25.82 -30.15 4.50
C ALA A 10 -24.37 -30.56 4.15
N GLU A 11 -23.92 -31.75 4.57
CA GLU A 11 -22.60 -32.28 4.20
C GLU A 11 -22.47 -32.52 2.69
N VAL A 12 -23.51 -33.04 2.04
CA VAL A 12 -23.53 -33.22 0.59
C VAL A 12 -23.50 -31.88 -0.15
N GLN A 13 -24.20 -30.85 0.34
CA GLN A 13 -24.14 -29.52 -0.26
C GLN A 13 -22.78 -28.86 -0.08
N HIS A 14 -22.17 -29.00 1.10
CA HIS A 14 -20.85 -28.46 1.38
C HIS A 14 -19.78 -29.09 0.47
N THR A 15 -19.78 -30.42 0.35
CA THR A 15 -18.85 -31.13 -0.54
C THR A 15 -19.05 -30.77 -2.01
N LYS A 16 -20.30 -30.56 -2.45
CA LYS A 16 -20.60 -30.05 -3.79
C LYS A 16 -20.09 -28.61 -4.00
N ALA A 17 -20.25 -27.74 -2.99
CA ALA A 17 -19.77 -26.37 -3.05
C ALA A 17 -18.24 -26.29 -3.11
N LEU A 18 -17.53 -27.16 -2.37
CA LEU A 18 -16.07 -27.25 -2.44
C LEU A 18 -15.59 -27.64 -3.84
N LYS A 19 -16.19 -28.67 -4.46
CA LYS A 19 -15.83 -29.06 -5.84
C LYS A 19 -16.08 -27.94 -6.85
N ALA A 20 -17.22 -27.25 -6.73
CA ALA A 20 -17.53 -26.13 -7.60
C ALA A 20 -16.57 -24.93 -7.41
N ALA A 21 -16.02 -24.75 -6.20
CA ALA A 21 -15.02 -23.73 -5.92
C ALA A 21 -13.66 -24.09 -6.52
N GLU A 22 -13.24 -25.36 -6.41
CA GLU A 22 -12.00 -25.89 -7.01
C GLU A 22 -12.02 -25.75 -8.54
N GLU A 23 -13.12 -26.14 -9.21
CA GLU A 23 -13.28 -25.95 -10.67
C GLU A 23 -13.18 -24.47 -11.08
N ARG A 24 -13.71 -23.56 -10.26
CA ARG A 24 -13.64 -22.11 -10.50
C ARG A 24 -12.23 -21.55 -10.30
N GLU A 25 -11.48 -22.07 -9.34
CA GLU A 25 -10.09 -21.70 -9.11
C GLU A 25 -9.21 -22.14 -10.28
N GLU A 26 -9.38 -23.38 -10.76
CA GLU A 26 -8.67 -23.89 -11.94
C GLU A 26 -8.94 -23.06 -13.20
N GLU A 27 -10.21 -22.66 -13.42
CA GLU A 27 -10.57 -21.79 -14.53
C GLU A 27 -9.87 -20.43 -14.44
N LEU A 28 -9.85 -19.81 -13.26
CA LEU A 28 -9.16 -18.53 -13.03
C LEU A 28 -7.65 -18.67 -13.24
N CYS A 29 -7.04 -19.76 -12.79
CA CYS A 29 -5.62 -20.07 -13.03
C CYS A 29 -5.31 -20.22 -14.52
N CYS A 30 -6.18 -20.90 -15.28
CA CYS A 30 -6.04 -21.00 -16.73
C CYS A 30 -6.15 -19.64 -17.42
N GLN A 31 -7.11 -18.80 -17.01
CA GLN A 31 -7.25 -17.44 -17.54
C GLN A 31 -6.01 -16.59 -17.24
N LEU A 32 -5.46 -16.70 -16.02
CA LEU A 32 -4.24 -15.99 -15.63
C LEU A 32 -3.03 -16.43 -16.45
N ALA A 33 -2.90 -17.74 -16.72
CA ALA A 33 -1.83 -18.26 -17.60
C ALA A 33 -1.94 -17.72 -19.03
N VAL A 34 -3.15 -17.60 -19.57
CA VAL A 34 -3.38 -16.99 -20.90
C VAL A 34 -3.02 -15.50 -20.90
N VAL A 35 -3.48 -14.74 -19.90
CA VAL A 35 -3.15 -13.30 -19.77
C VAL A 35 -1.64 -13.11 -19.63
N LYS A 36 -0.99 -13.92 -18.79
CA LYS A 36 0.47 -13.91 -18.61
C LYS A 36 1.21 -14.20 -19.92
N ALA A 37 0.78 -15.21 -20.68
CA ALA A 37 1.36 -15.52 -21.97
C ALA A 37 1.16 -14.41 -23.02
N ILE A 38 0.03 -13.68 -22.99
CA ILE A 38 -0.20 -12.52 -23.87
C ILE A 38 0.74 -11.37 -23.49
N VAL A 39 0.87 -11.07 -22.19
CA VAL A 39 1.81 -10.07 -21.67
C VAL A 39 3.24 -10.40 -22.09
N GLU A 40 3.69 -11.64 -21.90
CA GLU A 40 5.05 -12.09 -22.22
C GLU A 40 5.30 -12.16 -23.75
N LYS A 41 4.32 -12.57 -24.56
CA LYS A 41 4.43 -12.66 -26.03
C LYS A 41 4.41 -11.29 -26.74
N SER A 42 3.88 -10.26 -26.09
CA SER A 42 3.99 -8.87 -26.58
C SER A 42 5.40 -8.27 -26.42
N GLY A 43 6.35 -9.04 -25.87
CA GLY A 43 7.78 -8.73 -25.73
C GLY A 43 8.58 -8.79 -27.02
N GLY A 44 8.17 -8.01 -28.01
CA GLY A 44 8.93 -7.73 -29.22
C GLY A 44 8.32 -6.54 -29.95
N GLU A 45 8.69 -5.34 -29.50
CA GLU A 45 8.38 -4.05 -30.17
C GLU A 45 6.97 -3.47 -29.90
N ALA A 46 6.72 -3.08 -28.64
CA ALA A 46 5.88 -1.93 -28.31
C ALA A 46 6.27 -1.40 -26.92
N THR A 47 7.09 -0.35 -26.98
CA THR A 47 7.46 0.59 -25.93
C THR A 47 6.31 0.92 -24.96
N LEU A 48 6.55 0.70 -23.66
CA LEU A 48 5.86 1.28 -22.48
C LEU A 48 4.37 0.95 -22.28
N SER A 49 4.04 -0.08 -21.48
CA SER A 49 2.82 -0.07 -20.64
C SER A 49 2.66 -1.28 -19.68
N ALA A 50 3.34 -2.41 -19.88
CA ALA A 50 3.12 -3.62 -19.06
C ALA A 50 4.18 -3.85 -17.97
N ALA A 51 5.40 -3.35 -18.16
CA ALA A 51 6.43 -3.35 -17.11
C ALA A 51 6.08 -2.38 -15.96
N SER A 52 5.27 -1.34 -16.23
CA SER A 52 4.94 -0.34 -15.23
C SER A 52 4.07 -0.89 -14.11
N THR A 53 3.13 -1.81 -14.38
CA THR A 53 2.15 -2.24 -13.35
C THR A 53 2.71 -3.26 -12.37
N GLN A 54 3.64 -4.13 -12.80
CA GLN A 54 4.31 -5.09 -11.91
C GLN A 54 5.48 -4.44 -11.16
N ALA A 55 6.19 -3.49 -11.79
CA ALA A 55 7.24 -2.71 -11.12
C ALA A 55 6.69 -1.72 -10.08
N PHE A 56 5.45 -1.22 -10.28
CA PHE A 56 4.81 -0.25 -9.39
C PHE A 56 4.67 -0.74 -7.95
N TRP A 57 4.43 -2.03 -7.73
CA TRP A 57 4.19 -2.59 -6.40
C TRP A 57 5.48 -2.96 -5.63
N ALA A 58 6.59 -3.14 -6.35
CA ALA A 58 7.89 -3.41 -5.74
C ALA A 58 8.70 -2.12 -5.46
N GLN A 59 8.26 -0.98 -5.99
CA GLN A 59 8.88 0.32 -5.72
C GLN A 59 8.14 1.04 -4.58
N PRO A 60 8.74 1.13 -3.37
CA PRO A 60 8.13 1.85 -2.26
C PRO A 60 8.05 3.37 -2.51
N PHE A 61 8.82 3.87 -3.47
CA PHE A 61 8.88 5.24 -3.96
C PHE A 61 9.28 5.14 -5.45
N ASN A 62 8.52 5.77 -6.34
CA ASN A 62 8.85 5.83 -7.76
C ASN A 62 9.76 7.05 -8.04
N GLU A 63 10.52 7.01 -9.14
CA GLU A 63 11.38 8.12 -9.59
C GLU A 63 10.57 9.42 -9.80
N GLU A 64 9.27 9.29 -10.11
CA GLU A 64 8.33 10.40 -10.18
C GLU A 64 8.23 11.20 -8.88
N ILE A 65 8.26 10.55 -7.70
CA ILE A 65 8.27 11.25 -6.41
C ILE A 65 9.59 12.00 -6.19
N ASP A 66 10.71 11.44 -6.63
CA ASP A 66 12.02 12.10 -6.54
C ASP A 66 12.09 13.34 -7.45
N ASP A 67 11.35 13.33 -8.57
CA ASP A 67 11.21 14.46 -9.50
C ASP A 67 10.19 15.52 -9.05
N ILE A 68 9.38 15.26 -8.01
CA ILE A 68 8.48 16.28 -7.45
C ILE A 68 9.32 17.36 -6.78
N ALA A 69 9.44 18.51 -7.46
CA ALA A 69 10.05 19.69 -6.88
C ALA A 69 9.34 20.06 -5.58
N ILE A 70 10.11 20.13 -4.49
CA ILE A 70 9.62 20.55 -3.18
C ILE A 70 8.95 21.93 -3.35
N PRO A 71 7.66 22.08 -3.03
CA PRO A 71 6.96 23.34 -3.20
C PRO A 71 7.70 24.46 -2.47
N PRO A 72 7.84 25.67 -3.05
CA PRO A 72 8.69 26.73 -2.49
C PRO A 72 8.23 27.25 -1.10
N ASN A 73 7.02 26.88 -0.67
CA ASN A 73 6.47 27.13 0.66
C ASN A 73 6.94 26.10 1.71
N PHE A 74 7.48 24.96 1.30
CA PHE A 74 8.21 24.06 2.17
C PHE A 74 9.61 24.62 2.39
N ARG A 75 9.76 25.42 3.45
CA ARG A 75 11.06 25.84 3.96
C ARG A 75 11.35 25.02 5.20
N GLU A 76 12.56 24.51 5.31
CA GLU A 76 13.05 23.91 6.55
C GLU A 76 12.84 24.92 7.69
N VAL A 77 12.06 24.54 8.71
CA VAL A 77 11.83 25.39 9.88
C VAL A 77 13.09 25.33 10.75
N VAL A 78 14.09 26.13 10.38
CA VAL A 78 15.32 26.31 11.16
C VAL A 78 15.05 27.39 12.20
N ILE A 79 14.76 26.96 13.43
CA ILE A 79 14.74 27.87 14.57
C ILE A 79 16.18 28.17 14.96
N LYS A 80 16.58 29.44 14.83
CA LYS A 80 17.90 29.89 15.30
C LYS A 80 17.98 29.72 16.82
N PRO A 81 19.13 29.30 17.37
CA PRO A 81 19.34 29.31 18.82
C PRO A 81 19.03 30.69 19.42
N PHE A 82 18.56 30.69 20.67
CA PHE A 82 18.30 31.93 21.39
C PHE A 82 19.61 32.68 21.62
N ASP A 83 19.70 33.90 21.09
CA ASP A 83 20.89 34.75 21.19
C ASP A 83 20.74 35.85 22.27
N GLY A 84 19.61 35.88 22.98
CA GLY A 84 19.28 36.89 23.99
C GLY A 84 18.83 38.24 23.42
N THR A 85 18.86 38.42 22.09
CA THR A 85 18.37 39.63 21.41
C THR A 85 16.92 39.49 20.96
N GLN A 86 16.46 38.25 20.78
CA GLN A 86 15.09 37.90 20.42
C GLN A 86 14.13 38.11 21.60
N ASP A 87 12.87 38.43 21.30
CA ASP A 87 11.80 38.42 22.31
C ASP A 87 11.62 37.00 22.88
N PRO A 88 11.74 36.79 24.21
CA PRO A 88 11.66 35.46 24.81
C PRO A 88 10.34 34.74 24.52
N HIS A 89 9.22 35.47 24.51
CA HIS A 89 7.91 34.88 24.27
C HIS A 89 7.77 34.38 22.84
N THR A 90 8.18 35.19 21.87
CA THR A 90 8.19 34.83 20.44
C THR A 90 9.11 33.64 20.17
N HIS A 91 10.30 33.61 20.79
CA HIS A 91 11.23 32.50 20.64
C HIS A 91 10.66 31.18 21.20
N LEU A 92 10.08 31.22 22.41
CA LEU A 92 9.45 30.04 23.02
C LEU A 92 8.25 29.54 22.21
N GLN A 93 7.43 30.44 21.66
CA GLN A 93 6.30 30.06 20.81
C GLN A 93 6.76 29.36 19.53
N ALA A 94 7.79 29.88 18.86
CA ALA A 94 8.37 29.22 17.69
C ALA A 94 8.88 27.83 18.05
N PHE A 95 9.62 27.70 19.16
CA PHE A 95 10.16 26.43 19.63
C PHE A 95 9.08 25.37 19.89
N HIS A 96 8.01 25.73 20.61
CA HIS A 96 6.88 24.81 20.81
C HIS A 96 6.24 24.37 19.49
N THR A 97 6.02 25.31 18.56
CA THR A 97 5.46 24.99 17.24
C THR A 97 6.29 23.96 16.49
N GLN A 98 7.63 24.03 16.60
CA GLN A 98 8.52 23.05 15.97
C GLN A 98 8.42 21.67 16.64
N ILE A 99 8.31 21.61 17.97
CA ILE A 99 8.13 20.35 18.70
C ILE A 99 6.81 19.68 18.32
N ASP A 100 5.72 20.44 18.26
CA ASP A 100 4.40 19.92 17.88
C ASP A 100 4.42 19.39 16.43
N LEU A 101 5.06 20.13 15.52
CA LEU A 101 5.23 19.72 14.13
C LEU A 101 6.05 18.43 14.01
N ALA A 102 7.19 18.33 14.69
CA ALA A 102 8.04 17.14 14.69
C ALA A 102 7.32 15.92 15.27
N THR A 103 6.51 16.13 16.31
CA THR A 103 5.68 15.08 16.93
C THR A 103 4.61 14.60 15.95
N SER A 104 3.93 15.51 15.26
CA SER A 104 2.92 15.19 14.25
C SER A 104 3.52 14.38 13.09
N PHE A 105 4.69 14.77 12.58
CA PHE A 105 5.37 14.03 11.52
C PHE A 105 5.78 12.62 11.96
N THR A 106 6.29 12.45 13.18
CA THR A 106 6.67 11.13 13.71
C THR A 106 5.45 10.21 13.84
N SER A 107 4.32 10.75 14.31
CA SER A 107 3.04 10.04 14.38
C SER A 107 2.58 9.61 12.99
N GLN A 108 2.54 10.54 12.03
CA GLN A 108 2.14 10.25 10.65
C GLN A 108 3.06 9.23 9.97
N LEU A 109 4.37 9.33 10.16
CA LEU A 109 5.33 8.36 9.63
C LEU A 109 5.10 6.96 10.21
N THR A 110 4.83 6.87 11.51
CA THR A 110 4.49 5.59 12.17
C THR A 110 3.21 5.01 11.61
N THR A 111 2.15 5.81 11.51
CA THR A 111 0.87 5.37 10.92
C THR A 111 1.02 4.94 9.47
N ASN A 112 1.73 5.73 8.66
CA ASN A 112 1.93 5.40 7.24
C ASN A 112 2.79 4.15 7.08
N LYS A 113 3.78 3.92 7.95
CA LYS A 113 4.56 2.68 7.99
C LYS A 113 3.67 1.47 8.30
N THR A 114 2.75 1.57 9.28
CA THR A 114 1.80 0.50 9.59
C THR A 114 0.85 0.22 8.44
N LYS A 115 0.25 1.27 7.84
CA LYS A 115 -0.62 1.12 6.67
C LYS A 115 0.08 0.45 5.49
N ARG A 116 1.36 0.77 5.26
CA ARG A 116 2.16 0.11 4.23
C ARG A 116 2.41 -1.37 4.53
N LEU A 117 2.59 -1.74 5.80
CA LEU A 117 2.73 -3.13 6.21
C LEU A 117 1.42 -3.91 6.00
N GLU A 118 0.28 -3.32 6.38
CA GLU A 118 -1.05 -3.92 6.13
C GLU A 118 -1.33 -4.13 4.64
N VAL A 119 -0.91 -3.19 3.78
CA VAL A 119 -1.03 -3.33 2.34
C VAL A 119 -0.16 -4.47 1.82
N ALA A 120 1.07 -4.64 2.32
CA ALA A 120 1.96 -5.73 1.91
C ALA A 120 1.40 -7.11 2.30
N ASP A 121 0.92 -7.26 3.55
CA ASP A 121 0.33 -8.51 4.04
C ASP A 121 -0.93 -8.95 3.25
N LEU A 122 -1.65 -8.01 2.63
CA LEU A 122 -2.83 -8.31 1.81
C LEU A 122 -2.50 -8.96 0.46
N PHE A 123 -1.24 -8.88 0.01
CA PHE A 123 -0.77 -9.43 -1.26
C PHE A 123 0.01 -10.74 -1.12
N ASP A 124 0.23 -11.25 0.10
CA ASP A 124 0.93 -12.52 0.38
C ASP A 124 0.00 -13.76 0.27
N ILE A 125 -0.97 -13.74 -0.66
CA ILE A 125 -1.93 -14.85 -0.92
C ILE A 125 -1.39 -15.78 -2.00
#